data_AF-A0AAN1VGB1-F1
#
_entry.id   AF-A0AAN1VGB1-F1
#
_cell.length_a   1.000
_cell.length_b   1.000
_cell.length_c   1.000
_cell.angle_alpha   90.00
_cell.angle_beta   90.00
_cell.angle_gamma   90.00
#
_symmetry.space_group_name_H-M   'P 1'
#
loop_
_entity.id
_entity.type
_entity.pdbx_description
1 polymer ?
#
loop_
_entity_poly.entity_id
_entity_poly.type
_entity_poly.pdbx_seq_one_letter_code
_entity_poly.pdbx_strand_id
1 'polypeptide(L)'
;MKIRHTVLACLWLAPLHVYAQSVEDNIMRSIRESAESSVNRSKQAQETAAQAYRSVRADTLAGLDPSMLYTIEDHYTGPWSAPAFGPRAVSLLGSAWLDKQGGLPRQALIEAIAKRMVDDDYVFFRLRISPRTAASGPEIELLPQTVKLQDNGLQLKNILHLRDGAFFKLSQLRLALFQLNNSGESSYQADVAHVGDTIYVSFREQQRSRLTTILNINNFNKQDLYGYTGTASIIGGNLLNLNESLGLSYSGNLASVDARKFTSYSGFFSVPVLGMDLSMDYSQSMDRTLLQLDRATLKAQRKTETLGFGLRANQLIGNTLAHYGTRIYQNNSRFDIHDTVIRAQTYRYTAAELSTGFSHRQSAFHTSGSATFTRALSYNGAERFNILRAHAEVGDRLPHNLRYRVSLNAQHRLGGGALPSSELFYANSPSRARLPFDFSPVAADNGVSLSSTLSYDITHAGLHRGWVAVGNISPFIGLDHGRADGAYVTSMAAGVNIALGQNALQIYAPKVLSSNVGHRASGGVFMTLQAQF
;
A
#
# COMPACT_ATOMS: atom_id res chain seq x y z
N MET A 1 13.16 -26.44 13.33
CA MET A 1 14.10 -25.48 12.69
C MET A 1 15.00 -26.11 11.61
N LYS A 2 15.12 -27.44 11.48
CA LYS A 2 15.98 -28.11 10.46
C LYS A 2 15.35 -28.35 9.07
N ILE A 3 14.06 -28.08 8.85
CA ILE A 3 13.35 -28.38 7.58
C ILE A 3 13.36 -27.21 6.57
N ARG A 4 13.65 -25.98 7.02
CA ARG A 4 13.60 -24.77 6.17
C ARG A 4 14.77 -24.62 5.17
N HIS A 5 15.83 -25.41 5.30
CA HIS A 5 17.00 -25.32 4.40
C HIS A 5 16.99 -26.37 3.28
N THR A 6 16.19 -27.44 3.39
CA THR A 6 16.23 -28.54 2.41
C THR A 6 15.37 -28.27 1.17
N VAL A 7 14.26 -27.52 1.32
CA VAL A 7 13.36 -27.22 0.18
C VAL A 7 13.99 -26.22 -0.81
N LEU A 8 14.90 -25.36 -0.36
CA LEU A 8 15.60 -24.41 -1.26
C LEU A 8 16.78 -25.04 -2.02
N ALA A 9 17.27 -26.22 -1.62
CA ALA A 9 18.41 -26.87 -2.25
C ALA A 9 18.03 -27.84 -3.38
N CYS A 10 16.78 -28.28 -3.48
CA CYS A 10 16.35 -29.29 -4.45
C CYS A 10 15.90 -28.73 -5.82
N LEU A 11 15.87 -27.41 -6.03
CA LEU A 11 15.50 -26.81 -7.32
C LEU A 11 16.67 -26.65 -8.31
N TRP A 12 17.88 -27.12 -7.98
CA TRP A 12 19.09 -26.78 -8.76
C TRP A 12 20.05 -27.94 -9.09
N LEU A 13 19.66 -29.21 -8.93
CA LEU A 13 20.53 -30.32 -9.34
C LEU A 13 19.73 -31.50 -9.93
N ALA A 14 19.94 -31.76 -11.21
CA ALA A 14 19.79 -33.07 -11.84
C ALA A 14 20.99 -33.29 -12.79
N PRO A 15 21.45 -34.53 -13.08
CA PRO A 15 20.96 -35.84 -12.63
C PRO A 15 22.05 -36.77 -12.06
N LEU A 16 21.68 -37.63 -11.10
CA LEU A 16 22.37 -38.89 -10.80
C LEU A 16 21.30 -39.99 -10.68
N HIS A 17 20.96 -40.61 -11.82
CA HIS A 17 20.19 -41.86 -11.88
C HIS A 17 21.19 -42.98 -11.61
N VAL A 18 21.09 -43.81 -10.56
CA VAL A 18 20.30 -45.06 -10.56
C VAL A 18 19.98 -45.53 -9.10
N TYR A 19 20.28 -44.75 -8.06
CA TYR A 19 19.91 -45.07 -6.66
C TYR A 19 18.82 -44.16 -6.05
N ALA A 20 18.21 -43.27 -6.84
CA ALA A 20 17.36 -42.18 -6.34
C ALA A 20 15.88 -42.54 -6.08
N GLN A 21 15.31 -43.54 -6.76
CA GLN A 21 13.86 -43.78 -6.72
C GLN A 21 13.33 -44.16 -5.32
N SER A 22 14.03 -45.00 -4.56
CA SER A 22 13.54 -45.42 -3.23
C SER A 22 13.67 -44.32 -2.17
N VAL A 23 14.64 -43.40 -2.32
CA VAL A 23 14.84 -42.27 -1.42
C VAL A 23 13.88 -41.14 -1.75
N GLU A 24 13.65 -40.88 -3.04
CA GLU A 24 12.68 -39.90 -3.53
C GLU A 24 11.24 -40.29 -3.13
N ASP A 25 10.87 -41.58 -3.27
CA ASP A 25 9.56 -42.08 -2.83
C ASP A 25 9.37 -41.97 -1.32
N ASN A 26 10.40 -42.23 -0.52
CA ASN A 26 10.33 -42.11 0.94
C ASN A 26 10.31 -40.64 1.40
N ILE A 27 11.04 -39.75 0.72
CA ILE A 27 10.99 -38.31 0.97
C ILE A 27 9.62 -37.75 0.59
N MET A 28 9.09 -38.10 -0.58
CA MET A 28 7.78 -37.66 -1.04
C MET A 28 6.65 -38.21 -0.18
N ARG A 29 6.75 -39.45 0.29
CA ARG A 29 5.83 -40.03 1.27
C ARG A 29 5.91 -39.30 2.60
N SER A 30 7.10 -39.05 3.13
CA SER A 30 7.29 -38.30 4.39
C SER A 30 6.80 -36.86 4.30
N ILE A 31 6.99 -36.19 3.15
CA ILE A 31 6.44 -34.86 2.87
C ILE A 31 4.92 -34.90 2.82
N ARG A 32 4.32 -35.88 2.13
CA ARG A 32 2.85 -36.05 2.09
C ARG A 32 2.28 -36.34 3.47
N GLU A 33 2.81 -37.31 4.20
CA GLU A 33 2.36 -37.67 5.55
C GLU A 33 2.54 -36.52 6.53
N SER A 34 3.65 -35.76 6.43
CA SER A 34 3.86 -34.56 7.25
C SER A 34 2.91 -33.44 6.87
N ALA A 35 2.62 -33.25 5.58
CA ALA A 35 1.65 -32.27 5.10
C ALA A 35 0.24 -32.64 5.53
N GLU A 36 -0.18 -33.89 5.36
CA GLU A 36 -1.48 -34.42 5.80
C GLU A 36 -1.63 -34.35 7.32
N SER A 37 -0.61 -34.76 8.07
CA SER A 37 -0.57 -34.61 9.54
C SER A 37 -0.64 -33.15 9.98
N SER A 38 0.02 -32.24 9.26
CA SER A 38 -0.03 -30.81 9.55
C SER A 38 -1.39 -30.20 9.22
N VAL A 39 -2.02 -30.63 8.13
CA VAL A 39 -3.38 -30.25 7.72
C VAL A 39 -4.40 -30.77 8.73
N ASN A 40 -4.31 -32.04 9.13
CA ASN A 40 -5.23 -32.66 10.08
C ASN A 40 -5.09 -32.02 11.47
N ARG A 41 -3.86 -31.77 11.95
CA ARG A 41 -3.63 -31.02 13.19
C ARG A 41 -4.15 -29.58 13.11
N SER A 42 -3.97 -28.92 11.97
CA SER A 42 -4.51 -27.57 11.75
C SER A 42 -6.03 -27.57 11.76
N LYS A 43 -6.69 -28.54 11.10
CA LYS A 43 -8.15 -28.70 11.09
C LYS A 43 -8.71 -29.00 12.48
N GLN A 44 -8.13 -29.96 13.20
CA GLN A 44 -8.59 -30.31 14.55
C GLN A 44 -8.40 -29.15 15.54
N ALA A 45 -7.29 -28.42 15.44
CA ALA A 45 -7.07 -27.20 16.22
C ALA A 45 -8.07 -26.09 15.85
N GLN A 46 -8.41 -25.96 14.56
CA GLN A 46 -9.41 -25.01 14.07
C GLN A 46 -10.82 -25.34 14.55
N GLU A 47 -11.24 -26.61 14.48
CA GLU A 47 -12.54 -27.07 14.96
C GLU A 47 -12.70 -26.85 16.46
N THR A 48 -11.65 -27.16 17.23
CA THR A 48 -11.63 -26.94 18.69
C THR A 48 -11.69 -25.44 19.02
N ALA A 49 -10.94 -24.60 18.30
CA ALA A 49 -10.99 -23.15 18.44
C ALA A 49 -12.35 -22.56 18.06
N ALA A 50 -12.97 -23.07 16.99
CA ALA A 50 -14.28 -22.62 16.51
C ALA A 50 -15.41 -22.98 17.47
N GLN A 51 -15.38 -24.17 18.07
CA GLN A 51 -16.32 -24.57 19.11
C GLN A 51 -16.18 -23.69 20.37
N ALA A 52 -14.94 -23.40 20.79
CA ALA A 52 -14.67 -22.52 21.93
C ALA A 52 -15.15 -21.08 21.69
N TYR A 53 -14.88 -20.50 20.52
CA TYR A 53 -15.32 -19.15 20.18
C TYR A 53 -16.84 -19.01 20.09
N ARG A 54 -17.53 -19.97 19.47
CA ARG A 54 -19.01 -19.94 19.34
C ARG A 54 -19.73 -19.99 20.70
N SER A 55 -19.03 -20.38 21.76
CA SER A 55 -19.59 -20.44 23.12
C SER A 55 -19.63 -19.09 23.85
N VAL A 56 -19.03 -18.03 23.30
CA VAL A 56 -18.92 -16.71 23.94
C VAL A 56 -19.31 -15.59 22.96
N ARG A 57 -19.88 -14.50 23.48
CA ARG A 57 -20.21 -13.30 22.69
C ARG A 57 -18.90 -12.59 22.30
N ALA A 58 -18.69 -12.37 21.00
CA ALA A 58 -17.50 -11.71 20.49
C ALA A 58 -17.73 -10.20 20.35
N ASP A 59 -16.70 -9.42 20.70
CA ASP A 59 -16.70 -7.97 20.55
C ASP A 59 -15.81 -7.54 19.38
N THR A 60 -16.19 -6.44 18.72
CA THR A 60 -15.38 -5.83 17.66
C THR A 60 -14.21 -5.05 18.25
N LEU A 61 -13.11 -4.91 17.51
CA LEU A 61 -11.93 -4.17 17.97
C LEU A 61 -12.21 -2.73 18.47
N ALA A 62 -13.23 -2.08 17.91
CA ALA A 62 -13.65 -0.73 18.26
C ALA A 62 -14.56 -0.67 19.51
N GLY A 63 -15.13 -1.80 19.91
CA GLY A 63 -15.99 -1.96 21.08
C GLY A 63 -15.40 -2.87 22.15
N LEU A 64 -14.10 -3.18 22.07
CA LEU A 64 -13.39 -3.98 23.07
C LEU A 64 -13.55 -3.34 24.45
N ASP A 65 -14.18 -4.05 25.37
CA ASP A 65 -14.20 -3.68 26.78
C ASP A 65 -12.75 -3.54 27.28
N PRO A 66 -12.37 -2.42 27.92
CA PRO A 66 -11.06 -2.26 28.55
C PRO A 66 -10.64 -3.44 29.44
N SER A 67 -11.61 -4.15 30.05
CA SER A 67 -11.38 -5.36 30.84
C SER A 67 -10.86 -6.56 30.04
N MET A 68 -11.04 -6.57 28.71
CA MET A 68 -10.50 -7.59 27.80
C MET A 68 -9.05 -7.29 27.38
N LEU A 69 -8.54 -6.08 27.64
CA LEU A 69 -7.16 -5.71 27.28
C LEU A 69 -6.14 -6.31 28.24
N TYR A 70 -6.53 -6.55 29.48
CA TYR A 70 -5.69 -7.18 30.49
C TYR A 70 -6.49 -7.84 31.60
N THR A 71 -5.94 -8.87 32.22
CA THR A 71 -6.51 -9.48 33.43
C THR A 71 -5.64 -9.21 34.66
N ILE A 72 -6.26 -9.04 35.82
CA ILE A 72 -5.56 -8.93 37.10
C ILE A 72 -5.73 -10.25 37.85
N GLU A 73 -4.62 -10.90 38.17
CA GLU A 73 -4.59 -12.06 39.06
C GLU A 73 -3.99 -11.64 40.39
N ASP A 74 -4.86 -11.44 41.37
CA ASP A 74 -4.46 -10.95 42.67
C ASP A 74 -4.52 -12.04 43.73
N HIS A 75 -3.35 -12.57 44.08
CA HIS A 75 -3.19 -13.58 45.13
C HIS A 75 -2.62 -12.99 46.42
N TYR A 76 -2.45 -11.66 46.49
CA TYR A 76 -1.85 -11.00 47.63
C TYR A 76 -2.90 -10.36 48.55
N THR A 77 -2.98 -10.85 49.78
CA THR A 77 -3.90 -10.36 50.82
C THR A 77 -3.21 -9.60 51.95
N GLY A 78 -1.88 -9.44 51.89
CA GLY A 78 -1.08 -8.76 52.91
C GLY A 78 -1.11 -7.22 52.81
N PRO A 79 -0.42 -6.52 53.74
CA PRO A 79 -0.31 -5.07 53.70
C PRO A 79 0.45 -4.59 52.45
N TRP A 80 -0.06 -3.55 51.80
CA TRP A 80 0.56 -3.00 50.59
C TRP A 80 1.76 -2.12 50.96
N SER A 81 2.95 -2.71 50.98
CA SER A 81 4.21 -2.00 51.23
C SER A 81 5.32 -2.54 50.34
N ALA A 82 6.14 -1.63 49.77
CA ALA A 82 7.31 -1.95 48.95
C ALA A 82 7.05 -3.01 47.85
N PRO A 83 6.17 -2.72 46.86
CA PRO A 83 5.93 -3.62 45.75
C PRO A 83 7.23 -3.87 44.98
N ALA A 84 7.51 -5.12 44.67
CA ALA A 84 8.61 -5.50 43.84
C ALA A 84 8.14 -5.92 42.44
N PHE A 85 9.04 -5.86 41.47
CA PHE A 85 8.69 -6.11 40.07
C PHE A 85 9.51 -7.25 39.50
N GLY A 86 8.81 -8.22 38.90
CA GLY A 86 9.43 -9.36 38.25
C GLY A 86 10.25 -8.96 37.02
N PRO A 87 11.12 -9.85 36.51
CA PRO A 87 12.08 -9.53 35.45
C PRO A 87 11.40 -9.08 34.14
N ARG A 88 10.21 -9.61 33.82
CA ARG A 88 9.44 -9.19 32.64
C ARG A 88 8.87 -7.78 32.78
N ALA A 89 8.38 -7.41 33.97
CA ALA A 89 7.90 -6.07 34.24
C ALA A 89 9.04 -5.05 34.14
N VAL A 90 10.20 -5.37 34.73
CA VAL A 90 11.40 -4.53 34.63
C VAL A 90 11.90 -4.40 33.19
N SER A 91 11.89 -5.49 32.42
CA SER A 91 12.32 -5.49 31.01
C SER A 91 11.42 -4.65 30.10
N LEU A 92 10.11 -4.61 30.36
CA LEU A 92 9.16 -3.90 29.50
C LEU A 92 8.99 -2.42 29.89
N LEU A 93 8.93 -2.15 31.20
CA LEU A 93 8.59 -0.82 31.72
C LEU A 93 9.82 -0.01 32.15
N GLY A 94 10.95 -0.69 32.38
CA GLY A 94 12.19 -0.09 32.87
C GLY A 94 12.19 0.12 34.38
N SER A 95 13.31 -0.21 35.03
CA SER A 95 13.48 -0.07 36.50
C SER A 95 13.24 1.36 36.98
N ALA A 96 13.83 2.35 36.31
CA ALA A 96 13.72 3.76 36.70
C ALA A 96 12.29 4.32 36.64
N TRP A 97 11.42 3.79 35.78
CA TRP A 97 10.01 4.18 35.76
C TRP A 97 9.24 3.52 36.90
N LEU A 98 9.46 2.22 37.11
CA LEU A 98 8.83 1.44 38.16
C LEU A 98 9.18 1.96 39.57
N ASP A 99 10.43 2.34 39.81
CA ASP A 99 10.87 2.93 41.08
C ASP A 99 10.13 4.23 41.41
N LYS A 100 9.80 5.03 40.39
CA LYS A 100 9.01 6.27 40.57
C LYS A 100 7.54 5.98 40.89
N GLN A 101 7.01 4.84 40.44
CA GLN A 101 5.62 4.45 40.70
C GLN A 101 5.45 3.63 41.98
N GLY A 102 6.51 3.06 42.55
CA GLY A 102 6.45 2.12 43.67
C GLY A 102 5.81 2.66 44.97
N GLY A 103 5.71 3.99 45.12
CA GLY A 103 5.01 4.63 46.23
C GLY A 103 3.50 4.81 46.04
N LEU A 104 2.96 4.43 44.87
CA LEU A 104 1.54 4.58 44.59
C LEU A 104 0.69 3.59 45.42
N PRO A 105 -0.53 3.99 45.82
CA PRO A 105 -1.54 3.07 46.34
C PRO A 105 -1.79 1.92 45.36
N ARG A 106 -2.13 0.73 45.88
CA ARG A 106 -2.35 -0.51 45.10
C ARG A 106 -3.06 -0.29 43.77
N GLN A 107 -4.24 0.29 43.82
CA GLN A 107 -5.08 0.46 42.64
C GLN A 107 -4.46 1.44 41.63
N ALA A 108 -3.89 2.55 42.11
CA ALA A 108 -3.22 3.52 41.26
C ALA A 108 -1.96 2.94 40.59
N LEU A 109 -1.21 2.06 41.27
CA LEU A 109 -0.05 1.39 40.67
C LEU A 109 -0.48 0.42 39.55
N ILE A 110 -1.51 -0.39 39.81
CA ILE A 110 -2.05 -1.34 38.83
C ILE A 110 -2.54 -0.59 37.60
N GLU A 111 -3.32 0.47 37.79
CA GLU A 111 -3.83 1.31 36.71
C GLU A 111 -2.70 2.00 35.94
N ALA A 112 -1.66 2.50 36.62
CA ALA A 112 -0.50 3.11 35.98
C ALA A 112 0.27 2.11 35.11
N ILE A 113 0.49 0.88 35.60
CA ILE A 113 1.15 -0.20 34.85
C ILE A 113 0.31 -0.62 33.66
N ALA A 114 -0.98 -0.88 33.87
CA ALA A 114 -1.89 -1.30 32.81
C ALA A 114 -2.00 -0.22 31.73
N LYS A 115 -2.18 1.04 32.13
CA LYS A 115 -2.20 2.18 31.21
C LYS A 115 -0.90 2.28 30.42
N ARG A 116 0.26 2.17 31.07
CA ARG A 116 1.55 2.24 30.38
C ARG A 116 1.71 1.12 29.34
N MET A 117 1.31 -0.10 29.67
CA MET A 117 1.32 -1.23 28.75
C MET A 117 0.43 -0.98 27.53
N VAL A 118 -0.79 -0.48 27.75
CA VAL A 118 -1.75 -0.15 26.68
C VAL A 118 -1.26 1.02 25.83
N ASP A 119 -0.67 2.06 26.45
CA ASP A 119 -0.06 3.20 25.75
C ASP A 119 1.13 2.75 24.88
N ASP A 120 1.89 1.75 25.33
CA ASP A 120 2.96 1.08 24.57
C ASP A 120 2.42 -0.03 23.62
N ASP A 121 1.10 -0.05 23.40
CA ASP A 121 0.36 -0.86 22.43
C ASP A 121 0.29 -2.37 22.75
N TYR A 122 0.66 -2.77 23.97
CA TYR A 122 0.50 -4.14 24.46
C TYR A 122 -0.91 -4.40 24.95
N VAL A 123 -1.48 -5.51 24.51
CA VAL A 123 -2.82 -5.98 24.90
C VAL A 123 -2.78 -7.48 25.16
N PHE A 124 -3.85 -8.02 25.77
CA PHE A 124 -3.96 -9.44 26.13
C PHE A 124 -2.81 -9.88 27.03
N PHE A 125 -2.62 -9.17 28.12
CA PHE A 125 -1.64 -9.51 29.15
C PHE A 125 -2.31 -9.70 30.50
N ARG A 126 -1.56 -10.28 31.42
CA ARG A 126 -1.98 -10.57 32.78
C ARG A 126 -1.01 -9.94 33.73
N LEU A 127 -1.58 -9.25 34.72
CA LEU A 127 -0.86 -8.62 35.80
C LEU A 127 -1.05 -9.50 37.04
N ARG A 128 -0.05 -10.31 37.35
CA ARG A 128 -0.08 -11.26 38.47
C ARG A 128 0.57 -10.61 39.69
N ILE A 129 -0.15 -10.61 40.80
CA ILE A 129 0.29 -10.07 42.09
C ILE A 129 0.36 -11.24 43.07
N SER A 130 1.58 -11.61 43.44
CA SER A 130 1.86 -12.76 44.29
C SER A 130 2.66 -12.35 45.53
N PRO A 131 2.52 -13.06 46.67
CA PRO A 131 3.41 -12.86 47.80
C PRO A 131 4.84 -13.31 47.43
N ARG A 132 5.83 -12.46 47.67
CA ARG A 132 7.25 -12.77 47.41
C ARG A 132 7.78 -13.81 48.41
N THR A 133 7.38 -13.71 49.68
CA THR A 133 7.48 -14.69 50.77
C THR A 133 6.41 -14.39 51.83
N ALA A 134 6.16 -15.29 52.79
CA ALA A 134 5.12 -15.12 53.83
C ALA A 134 5.21 -13.83 54.68
N ALA A 135 6.32 -13.08 54.58
CA ALA A 135 6.57 -11.84 55.34
C ALA A 135 7.06 -10.66 54.47
N SER A 136 7.10 -10.79 53.13
CA SER A 136 7.54 -9.72 52.23
C SER A 136 6.40 -9.21 51.35
N GLY A 137 6.49 -7.94 50.96
CA GLY A 137 5.49 -7.24 50.17
C GLY A 137 5.15 -7.91 48.82
N PRO A 138 4.19 -7.33 48.08
CA PRO A 138 3.71 -7.93 46.83
C PRO A 138 4.78 -7.94 45.75
N GLU A 139 4.82 -9.00 44.94
CA GLU A 139 5.58 -9.06 43.69
C GLU A 139 4.61 -9.00 42.50
N ILE A 140 4.87 -8.05 41.60
CA ILE A 140 4.09 -7.81 40.40
C ILE A 140 4.82 -8.37 39.19
N GLU A 141 4.17 -9.27 38.46
CA GLU A 141 4.68 -9.85 37.24
C GLU A 141 3.74 -9.62 36.06
N LEU A 142 4.32 -9.34 34.89
CA LEU A 142 3.60 -9.28 33.62
C LEU A 142 3.76 -10.59 32.86
N LEU A 143 2.63 -11.19 32.51
CA LEU A 143 2.56 -12.43 31.74
C LEU A 143 1.74 -12.19 30.47
N PRO A 144 2.18 -12.67 29.30
CA PRO A 144 1.36 -12.63 28.10
C PRO A 144 0.23 -13.66 28.19
N GLN A 145 -0.97 -13.32 27.71
CA GLN A 145 -2.02 -14.31 27.50
C GLN A 145 -1.80 -15.05 26.18
N THR A 146 -2.34 -16.26 26.10
CA THR A 146 -2.23 -17.05 24.86
C THR A 146 -3.22 -16.53 23.83
N VAL A 147 -2.75 -16.11 22.67
CA VAL A 147 -3.61 -15.66 21.56
C VAL A 147 -3.65 -16.72 20.46
N LYS A 148 -4.86 -17.16 20.10
CA LYS A 148 -5.10 -18.10 19.01
C LYS A 148 -5.90 -17.42 17.90
N LEU A 149 -5.45 -17.59 16.66
CA LEU A 149 -6.16 -17.14 15.47
C LEU A 149 -7.19 -18.19 15.05
N GLN A 150 -8.42 -17.77 14.84
CA GLN A 150 -9.52 -18.61 14.39
C GLN A 150 -9.94 -18.21 12.97
N ASP A 151 -10.05 -19.24 12.12
CA ASP A 151 -10.40 -19.13 10.71
C ASP A 151 -9.51 -18.20 9.86
N ASN A 152 -9.56 -18.35 8.53
CA ASN A 152 -8.77 -17.68 7.46
C ASN A 152 -7.46 -18.36 7.00
N GLY A 153 -7.24 -19.63 7.34
CA GLY A 153 -6.30 -20.49 6.60
C GLY A 153 -4.84 -19.99 6.52
N LEU A 154 -4.25 -20.03 5.30
CA LEU A 154 -2.87 -19.62 5.03
C LEU A 154 -2.67 -18.09 5.00
N GLN A 155 -3.74 -17.32 4.75
CA GLN A 155 -3.70 -15.85 4.61
C GLN A 155 -3.20 -15.19 5.89
N LEU A 156 -3.81 -15.53 7.03
CA LEU A 156 -3.40 -15.00 8.33
C LEU A 156 -2.02 -15.49 8.75
N LYS A 157 -1.62 -16.73 8.39
CA LYS A 157 -0.27 -17.22 8.68
C LYS A 157 0.80 -16.46 7.91
N ASN A 158 0.47 -15.92 6.74
CA ASN A 158 1.35 -15.06 5.96
C ASN A 158 1.43 -13.64 6.54
N ILE A 159 0.37 -13.16 7.16
CA ILE A 159 0.26 -11.76 7.64
C ILE A 159 0.71 -11.62 9.11
N LEU A 160 0.24 -12.50 9.98
CA LEU A 160 0.49 -12.51 11.42
C LEU A 160 1.42 -13.65 11.83
N HIS A 161 2.53 -13.28 12.44
CA HIS A 161 3.40 -14.24 13.11
C HIS A 161 3.28 -14.08 14.63
N LEU A 162 2.52 -15.00 15.25
CA LEU A 162 2.43 -15.09 16.71
C LEU A 162 3.49 -16.07 17.21
N ARG A 163 4.30 -15.62 18.17
CA ARG A 163 5.25 -16.48 18.89
C ARG A 163 4.64 -16.87 20.22
N ASP A 164 4.67 -18.15 20.55
CA ASP A 164 4.19 -18.64 21.84
C ASP A 164 4.96 -17.95 22.99
N GLY A 165 4.21 -17.43 23.97
CA GLY A 165 4.78 -16.72 25.12
C GLY A 165 5.31 -15.31 24.84
N ALA A 166 5.03 -14.73 23.66
CA ALA A 166 5.29 -13.31 23.39
C ALA A 166 4.09 -12.43 23.75
N PHE A 167 4.35 -11.19 24.15
CA PHE A 167 3.30 -10.19 24.35
C PHE A 167 2.69 -9.79 23.01
N PHE A 168 1.36 -9.74 22.99
CA PHE A 168 0.61 -9.36 21.80
C PHE A 168 0.51 -7.84 21.69
N LYS A 169 0.66 -7.30 20.49
CA LYS A 169 0.51 -5.87 20.22
C LYS A 169 -0.72 -5.59 19.38
N LEU A 170 -1.46 -4.54 19.73
CA LEU A 170 -2.65 -4.13 18.99
C LEU A 170 -2.30 -3.65 17.56
N SER A 171 -1.14 -3.04 17.37
CA SER A 171 -0.59 -2.68 16.05
C SER A 171 -0.40 -3.89 15.13
N GLN A 172 -0.09 -5.08 15.65
CA GLN A 172 0.00 -6.29 14.81
C GLN A 172 -1.37 -6.66 14.25
N LEU A 173 -2.41 -6.61 15.09
CA LEU A 173 -3.79 -6.89 14.67
C LEU A 173 -4.32 -5.82 13.70
N ARG A 174 -4.03 -4.54 13.96
CA ARG A 174 -4.38 -3.44 13.05
C ARG A 174 -3.64 -3.55 11.72
N LEU A 175 -2.36 -3.94 11.73
CA LEU A 175 -1.59 -4.16 10.50
C LEU A 175 -2.13 -5.34 9.71
N ALA A 176 -2.55 -6.40 10.41
CA ALA A 176 -3.18 -7.55 9.78
C ALA A 176 -4.51 -7.19 9.11
N LEU A 177 -5.36 -6.44 9.82
CA LEU A 177 -6.59 -5.89 9.25
C LEU A 177 -6.30 -5.00 8.04
N PHE A 178 -5.29 -4.14 8.13
CA PHE A 178 -4.88 -3.29 7.02
C PHE A 178 -4.48 -4.14 5.80
N GLN A 179 -3.63 -5.15 5.99
CA GLN A 179 -3.18 -6.02 4.89
C GLN A 179 -4.34 -6.84 4.29
N LEU A 180 -5.21 -7.40 5.13
CA LEU A 180 -6.40 -8.13 4.66
C LEU A 180 -7.34 -7.23 3.85
N ASN A 181 -7.58 -6.01 4.32
CA ASN A 181 -8.41 -5.00 3.64
C ASN A 181 -7.73 -4.40 2.40
N ASN A 182 -6.46 -4.70 2.16
CA ASN A 182 -5.73 -4.21 0.99
C ASN A 182 -5.85 -5.17 -0.21
N SER A 183 -6.46 -6.36 -0.04
CA SER A 183 -6.66 -7.33 -1.13
C SER A 183 -8.09 -7.28 -1.70
N GLY A 184 -8.28 -6.47 -2.74
CA GLY A 184 -9.57 -6.36 -3.45
C GLY A 184 -10.63 -5.54 -2.73
N GLU A 185 -11.90 -5.86 -2.94
CA GLU A 185 -13.04 -5.10 -2.39
C GLU A 185 -13.65 -5.69 -1.11
N SER A 186 -13.21 -6.87 -0.70
CA SER A 186 -13.67 -7.47 0.55
C SER A 186 -13.18 -6.67 1.74
N SER A 187 -14.04 -6.51 2.75
CA SER A 187 -13.66 -5.88 4.01
C SER A 187 -13.65 -6.89 5.15
N TYR A 188 -12.60 -6.90 5.95
CA TYR A 188 -12.43 -7.76 7.10
C TYR A 188 -12.69 -6.98 8.39
N GLN A 189 -13.41 -7.62 9.29
CA GLN A 189 -13.57 -7.19 10.68
C GLN A 189 -12.85 -8.19 11.59
N ALA A 190 -12.21 -7.69 12.65
CA ALA A 190 -11.63 -8.56 13.68
C ALA A 190 -12.56 -8.62 14.88
N ASP A 191 -12.96 -9.84 15.23
CA ASP A 191 -13.73 -10.15 16.41
C ASP A 191 -12.82 -10.85 17.43
N VAL A 192 -12.92 -10.45 18.68
CA VAL A 192 -12.12 -11.01 19.78
C VAL A 192 -13.05 -11.66 20.79
N ALA A 193 -12.70 -12.87 21.25
CA ALA A 193 -13.39 -13.57 22.33
C ALA A 193 -12.40 -14.09 23.37
N HIS A 194 -12.74 -13.91 24.64
CA HIS A 194 -11.96 -14.43 25.77
C HIS A 194 -12.58 -15.73 26.28
N VAL A 195 -11.80 -16.82 26.29
CA VAL A 195 -12.25 -18.15 26.76
C VAL A 195 -11.19 -18.71 27.71
N GLY A 196 -11.46 -18.60 29.02
CA GLY A 196 -10.49 -18.96 30.06
C GLY A 196 -9.24 -18.10 29.96
N ASP A 197 -8.07 -18.73 29.78
CA ASP A 197 -6.77 -18.06 29.67
C ASP A 197 -6.32 -17.81 28.21
N THR A 198 -7.20 -18.08 27.26
CA THR A 198 -6.92 -17.97 25.83
C THR A 198 -7.80 -16.92 25.19
N ILE A 199 -7.17 -16.00 24.46
CA ILE A 199 -7.82 -15.03 23.59
C ILE A 199 -7.94 -15.62 22.19
N TYR A 200 -9.15 -15.70 21.67
CA TYR A 200 -9.43 -16.08 20.30
C TYR A 200 -9.66 -14.83 19.47
N VAL A 201 -8.89 -14.69 18.39
CA VAL A 201 -9.06 -13.62 17.39
C VAL A 201 -9.55 -14.25 16.11
N SER A 202 -10.72 -13.84 15.64
CA SER A 202 -11.26 -14.27 14.35
C SER A 202 -11.38 -13.07 13.41
N PHE A 203 -11.20 -13.32 12.11
CA PHE A 203 -11.46 -12.30 11.10
C PHE A 203 -12.64 -12.73 10.26
N ARG A 204 -13.63 -11.86 10.17
CA ARG A 204 -14.84 -12.09 9.38
C ARG A 204 -14.75 -11.29 8.09
N GLU A 205 -14.68 -12.00 6.98
CA GLU A 205 -14.75 -11.39 5.65
C GLU A 205 -16.20 -10.98 5.35
N GLN A 206 -16.39 -9.71 5.02
CA GLN A 206 -17.57 -9.22 4.30
C GLN A 206 -17.21 -9.23 2.82
N GLN A 207 -17.47 -10.37 2.19
CA GLN A 207 -17.10 -10.62 0.82
C GLN A 207 -17.93 -9.73 -0.12
N ARG A 208 -17.25 -8.95 -0.97
CA ARG A 208 -17.88 -8.19 -2.06
C ARG A 208 -17.67 -8.90 -3.38
N SER A 209 -16.61 -8.53 -4.08
CA SER A 209 -16.14 -9.21 -5.28
C SER A 209 -14.65 -9.47 -5.18
N ARG A 210 -14.23 -10.64 -5.67
CA ARG A 210 -12.81 -10.98 -5.84
C ARG A 210 -12.22 -10.38 -7.11
N LEU A 211 -13.07 -9.88 -8.00
CA LEU A 211 -12.69 -9.32 -9.29
C LEU A 211 -13.42 -8.00 -9.51
N THR A 212 -12.67 -6.93 -9.75
CA THR A 212 -13.19 -5.61 -10.07
C THR A 212 -12.74 -5.24 -11.47
N THR A 213 -13.66 -4.82 -12.32
CA THR A 213 -13.34 -4.29 -13.65
C THR A 213 -13.51 -2.79 -13.65
N ILE A 214 -12.52 -2.05 -14.14
CA ILE A 214 -12.56 -0.59 -14.25
C ILE A 214 -12.38 -0.21 -15.71
N LEU A 215 -13.34 0.53 -16.25
CA LEU A 215 -13.27 1.13 -17.57
C LEU A 215 -13.13 2.64 -17.41
N ASN A 216 -12.11 3.21 -18.03
CA ASN A 216 -11.87 4.64 -18.06
C ASN A 216 -11.84 5.12 -19.52
N ILE A 217 -12.54 6.22 -19.79
CA ILE A 217 -12.43 6.96 -21.04
C ILE A 217 -12.06 8.38 -20.66
N ASN A 218 -10.99 8.89 -21.26
CA ASN A 218 -10.59 10.28 -21.08
C ASN A 218 -10.14 10.87 -22.41
N ASN A 219 -10.03 12.18 -22.47
CA ASN A 219 -9.47 12.89 -23.62
C ASN A 219 -8.05 13.43 -23.32
N PHE A 220 -7.23 12.69 -22.55
CA PHE A 220 -5.95 13.21 -22.07
C PHE A 220 -4.98 13.66 -23.17
N ASN A 221 -4.22 14.69 -22.79
CA ASN A 221 -3.26 15.44 -23.57
C ASN A 221 -1.94 14.67 -23.81
N LYS A 222 -1.67 14.32 -25.08
CA LYS A 222 -0.39 14.69 -25.68
C LYS A 222 -0.71 15.55 -26.90
N GLN A 223 0.12 16.56 -27.15
CA GLN A 223 0.01 17.51 -28.25
C GLN A 223 -0.15 16.85 -29.65
N ASP A 224 0.30 15.59 -29.81
CA ASP A 224 0.15 14.80 -31.04
C ASP A 224 -0.84 13.61 -30.91
N LEU A 225 -1.63 13.54 -29.85
CA LEU A 225 -2.57 12.47 -29.54
C LEU A 225 -4.04 12.87 -29.69
N TYR A 226 -4.37 14.04 -30.27
CA TYR A 226 -5.74 14.52 -30.50
C TYR A 226 -6.73 13.34 -30.56
N GLY A 227 -7.45 13.08 -29.47
CA GLY A 227 -8.11 11.79 -29.33
C GLY A 227 -8.51 11.39 -27.92
N TYR A 228 -9.37 10.39 -27.88
CA TYR A 228 -9.84 9.75 -26.65
C TYR A 228 -8.92 8.57 -26.31
N THR A 229 -8.47 8.48 -25.07
CA THR A 229 -7.78 7.31 -24.54
C THR A 229 -8.76 6.49 -23.72
N GLY A 230 -8.80 5.19 -24.00
CA GLY A 230 -9.53 4.21 -23.22
C GLY A 230 -8.56 3.38 -22.39
N THR A 231 -8.92 3.11 -21.15
CA THR A 231 -8.21 2.15 -20.29
C THR A 231 -9.20 1.14 -19.75
N ALA A 232 -8.89 -0.14 -19.87
CA ALA A 232 -9.61 -1.25 -19.27
C ALA A 232 -8.69 -1.96 -18.29
N SER A 233 -9.11 -2.03 -17.02
CA SER A 233 -8.35 -2.65 -15.94
C SER A 233 -9.16 -3.74 -15.26
N ILE A 234 -8.49 -4.80 -14.86
CA ILE A 234 -9.04 -5.88 -14.05
C ILE A 234 -8.18 -5.98 -12.80
N ILE A 235 -8.80 -5.93 -11.64
CA ILE A 235 -8.15 -6.07 -10.34
C ILE A 235 -8.73 -7.29 -9.65
N GLY A 236 -7.89 -8.27 -9.39
CA GLY A 236 -8.21 -9.48 -8.64
C GLY A 236 -7.61 -9.44 -7.24
N GLY A 237 -8.39 -9.78 -6.22
CA GLY A 237 -7.93 -9.96 -4.85
C GLY A 237 -8.16 -11.39 -4.37
N ASN A 238 -7.18 -11.95 -3.68
CA ASN A 238 -7.30 -13.21 -2.94
C ASN A 238 -7.80 -14.42 -3.79
N LEU A 239 -7.28 -14.54 -5.01
CA LEU A 239 -7.54 -15.62 -5.96
C LEU A 239 -6.89 -16.96 -5.55
N LEU A 240 -5.72 -16.92 -4.90
CA LEU A 240 -4.92 -18.05 -4.44
C LEU A 240 -5.07 -18.32 -2.94
N ASN A 241 -5.95 -17.58 -2.25
CA ASN A 241 -6.10 -17.60 -0.81
C ASN A 241 -4.78 -17.25 -0.06
N LEU A 242 -3.98 -16.32 -0.61
CA LEU A 242 -2.75 -15.82 0.03
C LEU A 242 -2.86 -14.33 0.40
N ASN A 243 -4.06 -13.74 0.26
CA ASN A 243 -4.29 -12.30 0.40
C ASN A 243 -3.50 -11.48 -0.63
N GLU A 244 -3.31 -12.04 -1.82
CA GLU A 244 -2.59 -11.40 -2.91
C GLU A 244 -3.48 -10.48 -3.75
N SER A 245 -2.86 -9.57 -4.49
CA SER A 245 -3.49 -8.62 -5.39
C SER A 245 -2.87 -8.73 -6.78
N LEU A 246 -3.70 -8.89 -7.79
CA LEU A 246 -3.33 -8.92 -9.20
C LEU A 246 -4.03 -7.75 -9.88
N GLY A 247 -3.30 -6.92 -10.60
CA GLY A 247 -3.87 -5.92 -11.49
C GLY A 247 -3.37 -6.12 -12.90
N LEU A 248 -4.27 -6.02 -13.87
CA LEU A 248 -3.96 -6.00 -15.29
C LEU A 248 -4.65 -4.79 -15.90
N SER A 249 -3.98 -4.07 -16.78
CA SER A 249 -4.50 -2.87 -17.41
C SER A 249 -4.06 -2.80 -18.86
N TYR A 250 -5.01 -2.52 -19.74
CA TYR A 250 -4.78 -2.15 -21.13
C TYR A 250 -5.19 -0.70 -21.32
N SER A 251 -4.34 0.10 -21.96
CA SER A 251 -4.66 1.47 -22.35
C SER A 251 -4.34 1.69 -23.83
N GLY A 252 -5.18 2.43 -24.54
CA GLY A 252 -4.94 2.74 -25.95
C GLY A 252 -5.83 3.86 -26.47
N ASN A 253 -5.47 4.39 -27.62
CA ASN A 253 -6.28 5.41 -28.31
C ASN A 253 -7.54 4.77 -28.88
N LEU A 254 -8.72 5.33 -28.58
CA LEU A 254 -10.02 4.90 -29.09
C LEU A 254 -10.31 5.47 -30.48
N ALA A 255 -9.79 6.66 -30.78
CA ALA A 255 -9.84 7.28 -32.09
C ALA A 255 -8.47 7.89 -32.40
N SER A 256 -7.85 7.47 -33.51
CA SER A 256 -6.64 8.12 -34.04
C SER A 256 -7.07 9.30 -34.90
N VAL A 257 -7.10 10.52 -34.34
CA VAL A 257 -7.44 11.72 -35.13
C VAL A 257 -6.24 12.15 -35.99
N ASP A 258 -5.04 11.73 -35.62
CA ASP A 258 -3.83 11.87 -36.43
C ASP A 258 -3.01 10.57 -36.40
N ALA A 259 -2.01 10.51 -37.27
CA ALA A 259 -1.12 9.40 -37.59
C ALA A 259 -0.36 8.70 -36.44
N ARG A 260 -0.76 8.90 -35.18
CA ARG A 260 -0.18 8.33 -33.97
C ARG A 260 -1.06 7.28 -33.33
N LYS A 261 -0.50 6.09 -33.08
CA LYS A 261 -1.15 4.96 -32.40
C LYS A 261 -0.38 4.62 -31.13
N PHE A 262 -1.03 4.81 -29.99
CA PHE A 262 -0.51 4.43 -28.68
C PHE A 262 -1.27 3.23 -28.11
N THR A 263 -0.52 2.29 -27.53
CA THR A 263 -1.04 1.17 -26.75
C THR A 263 -0.11 0.87 -25.59
N SER A 264 -0.67 0.52 -24.43
CA SER A 264 0.07 0.14 -23.24
C SER A 264 -0.60 -1.04 -22.56
N TYR A 265 0.21 -1.97 -22.09
CA TYR A 265 -0.16 -3.07 -21.22
C TYR A 265 0.62 -2.91 -19.93
N SER A 266 -0.04 -2.98 -18.79
CA SER A 266 0.62 -3.02 -17.50
C SER A 266 -0.04 -4.04 -16.60
N GLY A 267 0.75 -4.57 -15.68
CA GLY A 267 0.24 -5.44 -14.65
C GLY A 267 1.11 -5.42 -13.42
N PHE A 268 0.51 -5.80 -12.30
CA PHE A 268 1.21 -5.99 -11.05
C PHE A 268 0.68 -7.23 -10.34
N PHE A 269 1.54 -7.86 -9.57
CA PHE A 269 1.21 -8.90 -8.62
C PHE A 269 1.84 -8.53 -7.28
N SER A 270 1.10 -8.62 -6.18
CA SER A 270 1.60 -8.34 -4.83
C SER A 270 1.04 -9.35 -3.85
N VAL A 271 1.88 -9.88 -2.97
CA VAL A 271 1.48 -10.84 -1.93
C VAL A 271 2.13 -10.47 -0.59
N PRO A 272 1.36 -10.38 0.50
CA PRO A 272 1.92 -10.18 1.83
C PRO A 272 2.54 -11.47 2.35
N VAL A 273 3.76 -11.38 2.85
CA VAL A 273 4.55 -12.47 3.43
C VAL A 273 5.33 -11.91 4.63
N LEU A 274 5.02 -12.43 5.83
CA LEU A 274 5.67 -12.10 7.11
C LEU A 274 5.70 -10.60 7.43
N GLY A 275 4.60 -9.89 7.18
CA GLY A 275 4.50 -8.44 7.40
C GLY A 275 5.14 -7.56 6.31
N MET A 276 5.66 -8.17 5.24
CA MET A 276 6.19 -7.49 4.06
C MET A 276 5.30 -7.78 2.84
N ASP A 277 5.19 -6.86 1.89
CA ASP A 277 4.61 -7.07 0.58
C ASP A 277 5.72 -7.40 -0.41
N LEU A 278 5.67 -8.60 -0.99
CA LEU A 278 6.47 -8.95 -2.15
C LEU A 278 5.69 -8.58 -3.42
N SER A 279 6.30 -7.81 -4.31
CA SER A 279 5.64 -7.35 -5.53
C SER A 279 6.44 -7.63 -6.79
N MET A 280 5.72 -7.79 -7.89
CA MET A 280 6.24 -7.83 -9.24
C MET A 280 5.39 -6.91 -10.11
N ASP A 281 6.02 -6.12 -10.97
CA ASP A 281 5.33 -5.24 -11.90
C ASP A 281 5.91 -5.37 -13.31
N TYR A 282 5.03 -5.27 -14.29
CA TYR A 282 5.40 -5.27 -15.70
C TYR A 282 4.65 -4.17 -16.42
N SER A 283 5.32 -3.45 -17.30
CA SER A 283 4.68 -2.53 -18.22
C SER A 283 5.34 -2.58 -19.58
N GLN A 284 4.52 -2.53 -20.61
CA GLN A 284 4.94 -2.42 -21.99
C GLN A 284 4.11 -1.33 -22.65
N SER A 285 4.76 -0.37 -23.28
CA SER A 285 4.10 0.63 -24.11
C SER A 285 4.67 0.64 -25.52
N MET A 286 3.80 0.96 -26.47
CA MET A 286 4.12 1.09 -27.88
C MET A 286 3.49 2.37 -28.41
N ASP A 287 4.32 3.20 -29.00
CA ASP A 287 3.92 4.49 -29.57
C ASP A 287 4.42 4.55 -31.01
N ARG A 288 3.49 4.56 -31.96
CA ARG A 288 3.80 4.66 -33.40
C ARG A 288 3.32 6.01 -33.87
N THR A 289 4.12 6.73 -34.63
CA THR A 289 3.75 8.03 -35.20
C THR A 289 4.24 8.16 -36.64
N LEU A 290 3.56 8.97 -37.45
CA LEU A 290 4.07 9.43 -38.74
C LEU A 290 4.61 10.84 -38.58
N LEU A 291 5.90 11.03 -38.82
CA LEU A 291 6.52 12.34 -38.88
C LEU A 291 6.36 12.87 -40.30
N GLN A 292 5.56 13.92 -40.46
CA GLN A 292 5.47 14.63 -41.73
C GLN A 292 6.64 15.62 -41.83
N LEU A 293 7.49 15.40 -42.82
CA LEU A 293 8.50 16.36 -43.29
C LEU A 293 7.99 16.91 -44.62
N ASP A 294 8.44 18.11 -45.01
CA ASP A 294 7.96 18.85 -46.19
C ASP A 294 7.86 18.02 -47.49
N ARG A 295 8.66 16.96 -47.64
CA ARG A 295 8.67 16.07 -48.82
C ARG A 295 8.60 14.57 -48.51
N ALA A 296 8.46 14.18 -47.24
CA ALA A 296 8.50 12.76 -46.85
C ALA A 296 7.70 12.50 -45.58
N THR A 297 7.09 11.32 -45.49
CA THR A 297 6.46 10.84 -44.26
C THR A 297 7.33 9.74 -43.68
N LEU A 298 7.82 9.93 -42.44
CA LEU A 298 8.63 8.93 -41.75
C LEU A 298 7.80 8.16 -40.72
N LYS A 299 7.81 6.83 -40.80
CA LYS A 299 7.24 5.98 -39.75
C LYS A 299 8.20 5.89 -38.57
N ALA A 300 7.85 6.51 -37.44
CA ALA A 300 8.62 6.41 -36.21
C ALA A 300 7.88 5.56 -35.17
N GLN A 301 8.62 4.79 -34.39
CA GLN A 301 8.07 3.91 -33.37
C GLN A 301 8.95 3.88 -32.13
N ARG A 302 8.33 3.95 -30.95
CA ARG A 302 8.96 3.66 -29.67
C ARG A 302 8.28 2.47 -29.02
N LYS A 303 9.09 1.52 -28.54
CA LYS A 303 8.64 0.42 -27.67
C LYS A 303 9.40 0.51 -26.36
N THR A 304 8.70 0.57 -25.24
CA THR A 304 9.29 0.62 -23.90
C THR A 304 8.74 -0.51 -23.06
N GLU A 305 9.61 -1.28 -22.43
CA GLU A 305 9.30 -2.39 -21.54
C GLU A 305 9.98 -2.17 -20.19
N THR A 306 9.23 -2.35 -19.10
CA THR A 306 9.73 -2.31 -17.72
C THR A 306 9.30 -3.57 -17.00
N LEU A 307 10.23 -4.19 -16.29
CA LEU A 307 9.97 -5.29 -15.37
C LEU A 307 10.61 -4.96 -14.03
N GLY A 308 9.84 -5.05 -12.95
CA GLY A 308 10.28 -4.74 -11.59
C GLY A 308 9.91 -5.83 -10.59
N PHE A 309 10.76 -5.96 -9.57
CA PHE A 309 10.52 -6.76 -8.37
C PHE A 309 10.72 -5.88 -7.15
N GLY A 310 9.77 -5.90 -6.23
CA GLY A 310 9.75 -5.05 -5.05
C GLY A 310 9.56 -5.84 -3.76
N LEU A 311 10.07 -5.28 -2.67
CA LEU A 311 9.79 -5.70 -1.31
C LEU A 311 9.47 -4.44 -0.50
N ARG A 312 8.34 -4.44 0.20
CA ARG A 312 7.91 -3.32 1.05
C ARG A 312 7.50 -3.82 2.42
N ALA A 313 8.03 -3.25 3.48
CA ALA A 313 7.55 -3.48 4.82
C ALA A 313 6.63 -2.33 5.24
N ASN A 314 5.55 -2.68 5.94
CA ASN A 314 4.57 -1.73 6.46
C ASN A 314 4.61 -1.75 8.00
N GLN A 315 4.48 -0.58 8.61
CA GLN A 315 4.43 -0.42 10.06
C GLN A 315 3.34 0.57 10.43
N LEU A 316 2.60 0.28 11.49
CA LEU A 316 1.65 1.22 12.08
C LEU A 316 2.26 1.86 13.33
N ILE A 317 2.18 3.18 13.40
CA ILE A 317 2.58 4.00 14.55
C ILE A 317 1.38 4.89 14.88
N GLY A 318 0.57 4.47 15.86
CA GLY A 318 -0.74 5.10 16.13
C GLY A 318 -1.66 5.03 14.91
N ASN A 319 -2.08 6.19 14.40
CA ASN A 319 -2.91 6.34 13.20
C ASN A 319 -2.10 6.57 11.91
N THR A 320 -0.79 6.43 11.97
CA THR A 320 0.11 6.62 10.83
C THR A 320 0.60 5.27 10.31
N LEU A 321 0.35 5.01 9.04
CA LEU A 321 0.98 3.92 8.29
C LEU A 321 2.30 4.43 7.72
N ALA A 322 3.41 3.89 8.20
CA ALA A 322 4.72 4.07 7.61
C ALA A 322 5.08 2.86 6.73
N HIS A 323 5.84 3.10 5.66
CA HIS A 323 6.38 2.03 4.84
C HIS A 323 7.81 2.34 4.41
N TYR A 324 8.57 1.27 4.19
CA TYR A 324 9.90 1.33 3.59
C TYR A 324 10.04 0.15 2.64
N GLY A 325 10.70 0.36 1.51
CA GLY A 325 10.78 -0.67 0.50
C GLY A 325 11.96 -0.51 -0.42
N THR A 326 12.23 -1.58 -1.15
CA THR A 326 13.21 -1.63 -2.22
C THR A 326 12.58 -2.19 -3.48
N ARG A 327 12.97 -1.70 -4.64
CA ARG A 327 12.55 -2.23 -5.93
C ARG A 327 13.74 -2.29 -6.87
N ILE A 328 13.95 -3.43 -7.51
CA ILE A 328 14.92 -3.59 -8.58
C ILE A 328 14.15 -3.74 -9.87
N TYR A 329 14.47 -2.93 -10.87
CA TYR A 329 13.77 -2.97 -12.14
C TYR A 329 14.71 -2.76 -13.32
N GLN A 330 14.28 -3.28 -14.46
CA GLN A 330 14.93 -3.09 -15.74
C GLN A 330 13.97 -2.34 -16.65
N ASN A 331 14.48 -1.35 -17.37
CA ASN A 331 13.76 -0.66 -18.43
C ASN A 331 14.52 -0.79 -19.75
N ASN A 332 13.80 -1.17 -20.81
CA ASN A 332 14.29 -1.26 -22.17
C ASN A 332 13.43 -0.35 -23.05
N SER A 333 14.04 0.65 -23.68
CA SER A 333 13.37 1.54 -24.62
C SER A 333 14.07 1.46 -25.98
N ARG A 334 13.34 1.06 -27.01
CA ARG A 334 13.80 1.00 -28.40
C ARG A 334 13.08 2.04 -29.22
N PHE A 335 13.82 2.81 -30.01
CA PHE A 335 13.28 3.79 -30.95
C PHE A 335 13.73 3.45 -32.38
N ASP A 336 12.76 3.32 -33.27
CA ASP A 336 12.97 2.96 -34.67
C ASP A 336 12.36 4.03 -35.60
N ILE A 337 13.00 4.31 -36.72
CA ILE A 337 12.43 5.07 -37.85
C ILE A 337 12.56 4.21 -39.10
N HIS A 338 11.45 3.92 -39.80
CA HIS A 338 11.40 2.98 -40.95
C HIS A 338 12.15 1.68 -40.66
N ASP A 339 11.84 1.05 -39.53
CA ASP A 339 12.45 -0.19 -39.03
C ASP A 339 13.98 -0.12 -38.78
N THR A 340 14.57 1.07 -38.89
CA THR A 340 15.97 1.34 -38.56
C THR A 340 16.08 1.82 -37.12
N VAL A 341 16.87 1.09 -36.32
CA VAL A 341 17.12 1.44 -34.91
C VAL A 341 17.90 2.74 -34.81
N ILE A 342 17.32 3.72 -34.13
CA ILE A 342 18.01 4.97 -33.78
C ILE A 342 18.72 4.76 -32.45
N ARG A 343 20.02 4.41 -32.53
CA ARG A 343 20.84 4.08 -31.35
C ARG A 343 20.90 5.22 -30.33
N ALA A 344 20.92 6.47 -30.77
CA ALA A 344 20.96 7.65 -29.90
C ALA A 344 19.72 7.81 -29.00
N GLN A 345 18.60 7.17 -29.35
CA GLN A 345 17.32 7.23 -28.63
C GLN A 345 16.92 5.88 -28.04
N THR A 346 17.75 4.86 -28.24
CA THR A 346 17.52 3.49 -27.76
C THR A 346 18.40 3.25 -26.54
N TYR A 347 17.79 2.82 -25.44
CA TYR A 347 18.49 2.62 -24.19
C TYR A 347 17.95 1.45 -23.38
N ARG A 348 18.78 0.96 -22.47
CA ARG A 348 18.51 -0.07 -21.48
C ARG A 348 19.23 0.26 -20.20
N TYR A 349 18.51 0.24 -19.08
CA TYR A 349 19.11 0.34 -17.75
C TYR A 349 18.49 -0.65 -16.77
N THR A 350 19.28 -0.98 -15.76
CA THR A 350 18.80 -1.63 -14.53
C THR A 350 19.00 -0.66 -13.39
N ALA A 351 18.01 -0.51 -12.55
CA ALA A 351 18.06 0.40 -11.40
C ALA A 351 17.57 -0.29 -10.13
N ALA A 352 18.12 0.16 -9.00
CA ALA A 352 17.61 -0.13 -7.68
C ALA A 352 16.99 1.14 -7.11
N GLU A 353 15.86 0.98 -6.45
CA GLU A 353 15.07 2.05 -5.86
C GLU A 353 14.88 1.74 -4.38
N LEU A 354 15.17 2.71 -3.52
CA LEU A 354 14.85 2.67 -2.10
C LEU A 354 13.73 3.69 -1.86
N SER A 355 12.67 3.27 -1.19
CA SER A 355 11.50 4.10 -0.90
C SER A 355 11.21 4.11 0.59
N THR A 356 10.71 5.24 1.06
CA THR A 356 10.13 5.39 2.39
C THR A 356 8.94 6.33 2.28
N GLY A 357 7.94 6.14 3.13
CA GLY A 357 6.80 7.03 3.15
C GLY A 357 5.89 6.82 4.34
N PHE A 358 4.93 7.71 4.46
CA PHE A 358 3.92 7.67 5.49
C PHE A 358 2.56 8.12 4.93
N SER A 359 1.50 7.63 5.58
CA SER A 359 0.13 8.07 5.39
C SER A 359 -0.53 8.14 6.76
N HIS A 360 -1.00 9.32 7.12
CA HIS A 360 -1.72 9.57 8.35
C HIS A 360 -3.14 10.02 8.01
N ARG A 361 -4.11 9.42 8.70
CA ARG A 361 -5.52 9.80 8.55
C ARG A 361 -6.17 9.89 9.92
N GLN A 362 -6.79 11.03 10.18
CA GLN A 362 -7.59 11.26 11.37
C GLN A 362 -8.88 11.94 10.95
N SER A 363 -10.00 11.20 11.02
CA SER A 363 -11.30 11.68 10.52
C SER A 363 -11.21 12.07 9.03
N ALA A 364 -11.51 13.34 8.70
CA ALA A 364 -11.41 13.90 7.36
C ALA A 364 -10.01 14.39 6.99
N PHE A 365 -9.15 14.63 7.98
CA PHE A 365 -7.78 15.08 7.77
C PHE A 365 -6.93 13.93 7.25
N HIS A 366 -6.18 14.20 6.18
CA HIS A 366 -5.26 13.30 5.53
C HIS A 366 -3.95 14.00 5.24
N THR A 367 -2.84 13.34 5.58
CA THR A 367 -1.51 13.76 5.15
C THR A 367 -0.70 12.55 4.77
N SER A 368 0.07 12.65 3.68
CA SER A 368 0.94 11.58 3.22
C SER A 368 2.21 12.15 2.62
N GLY A 369 3.26 11.34 2.63
CA GLY A 369 4.52 11.70 1.99
C GLY A 369 5.30 10.45 1.61
N SER A 370 6.12 10.58 0.57
CA SER A 370 7.04 9.53 0.16
C SER A 370 8.31 10.14 -0.40
N ALA A 371 9.44 9.52 -0.10
CA ALA A 371 10.73 9.84 -0.68
C ALA A 371 11.32 8.57 -1.29
N THR A 372 11.92 8.74 -2.47
CA THR A 372 12.46 7.64 -3.26
C THR A 372 13.85 8.02 -3.76
N PHE A 373 14.83 7.16 -3.51
CA PHE A 373 16.17 7.25 -4.05
C PHE A 373 16.38 6.14 -5.08
N THR A 374 16.68 6.52 -6.32
CA THR A 374 16.94 5.59 -7.42
C THR A 374 18.40 5.67 -7.84
N ARG A 375 19.04 4.51 -8.02
CA ARG A 375 20.40 4.39 -8.56
C ARG A 375 20.41 3.43 -9.73
N ALA A 376 20.93 3.89 -10.86
CA ALA A 376 21.22 3.01 -11.99
C ALA A 376 22.41 2.09 -11.64
N LEU A 377 22.18 0.79 -11.73
CA LEU A 377 23.20 -0.26 -11.60
C LEU A 377 23.91 -0.46 -12.94
N SER A 378 23.18 -0.30 -14.04
CA SER A 378 23.70 -0.35 -15.41
C SER A 378 22.90 0.64 -16.27
N TYR A 379 23.56 1.26 -17.24
CA TYR A 379 22.91 2.08 -18.26
C TYR A 379 23.79 2.05 -19.52
N ASN A 380 23.25 1.59 -20.64
CA ASN A 380 24.01 1.49 -21.89
C ASN A 380 23.97 2.78 -22.74
N GLY A 381 23.12 3.74 -22.37
CA GLY A 381 22.93 4.99 -23.10
C GLY A 381 23.84 6.13 -22.63
N ALA A 382 24.30 6.10 -21.37
CA ALA A 382 25.21 7.09 -20.80
C ALA A 382 25.81 6.58 -19.46
N GLU A 383 26.44 7.49 -18.71
CA GLU A 383 26.88 7.24 -17.34
C GLU A 383 25.72 6.87 -16.42
N ARG A 384 26.00 6.04 -15.41
CA ARG A 384 25.01 5.69 -14.37
C ARG A 384 24.48 6.95 -13.70
N PHE A 385 23.16 7.02 -13.52
CA PHE A 385 22.48 8.15 -12.91
C PHE A 385 21.96 7.82 -11.50
N ASN A 386 21.70 8.87 -10.72
CA ASN A 386 21.03 8.78 -9.43
C ASN A 386 19.93 9.85 -9.37
N ILE A 387 18.80 9.52 -8.74
CA ILE A 387 17.63 10.40 -8.67
C ILE A 387 17.10 10.37 -7.24
N LEU A 388 16.78 11.54 -6.71
CA LEU A 388 15.96 11.69 -5.52
C LEU A 388 14.59 12.23 -5.94
N ARG A 389 13.52 11.54 -5.55
CA ARG A 389 12.14 11.95 -5.76
C ARG A 389 11.46 12.14 -4.42
N ALA A 390 10.59 13.13 -4.33
CA ALA A 390 9.76 13.35 -3.16
C ALA A 390 8.33 13.67 -3.60
N HIS A 391 7.37 13.19 -2.82
CA HIS A 391 5.96 13.52 -2.93
C HIS A 391 5.44 13.83 -1.52
N ALA A 392 4.57 14.83 -1.42
CA ALA A 392 3.84 15.13 -0.20
C ALA A 392 2.43 15.59 -0.56
N GLU A 393 1.45 15.15 0.20
CA GLU A 393 0.06 15.56 0.03
C GLU A 393 -0.59 15.82 1.39
N VAL A 394 -1.40 16.88 1.45
CA VAL A 394 -2.27 17.19 2.58
C VAL A 394 -3.66 17.54 2.10
N GLY A 395 -4.68 17.12 2.83
CA GLY A 395 -6.07 17.50 2.57
C GLY A 395 -6.94 17.33 3.80
N ASP A 396 -8.04 18.08 3.83
CA ASP A 396 -9.02 17.98 4.91
C ASP A 396 -10.40 18.41 4.41
N ARG A 397 -11.43 18.15 5.23
CA ARG A 397 -12.75 18.76 5.10
C ARG A 397 -12.87 19.91 6.08
N LEU A 398 -13.11 21.09 5.52
CA LEU A 398 -13.48 22.29 6.25
C LEU A 398 -15.00 22.25 6.57
N PRO A 399 -15.48 23.09 7.51
CA PRO A 399 -16.92 23.26 7.74
C PRO A 399 -17.69 23.55 6.44
N HIS A 400 -18.98 23.19 6.40
CA HIS A 400 -19.86 23.38 5.25
C HIS A 400 -19.43 22.58 4.01
N ASN A 401 -19.00 21.33 4.14
CA ASN A 401 -18.68 20.41 3.03
C ASN A 401 -17.58 20.90 2.07
N LEU A 402 -16.80 21.89 2.47
CA LEU A 402 -15.62 22.32 1.73
C LEU A 402 -14.49 21.31 1.93
N ARG A 403 -13.74 21.01 0.88
CA ARG A 403 -12.59 20.12 0.92
C ARG A 403 -11.42 20.73 0.18
N TYR A 404 -10.25 20.75 0.80
CA TYR A 404 -9.02 21.14 0.14
C TYR A 404 -8.07 19.95 -0.01
N ARG A 405 -7.24 19.99 -1.05
CA ARG A 405 -6.13 19.05 -1.29
C ARG A 405 -4.97 19.83 -1.87
N VAL A 406 -3.77 19.62 -1.36
CA VAL A 406 -2.52 20.18 -1.85
C VAL A 406 -1.52 19.05 -2.02
N SER A 407 -0.91 18.93 -3.19
CA SER A 407 0.10 17.92 -3.50
C SER A 407 1.36 18.56 -4.08
N LEU A 408 2.51 18.17 -3.56
CA LEU A 408 3.84 18.58 -4.01
C LEU A 408 4.56 17.35 -4.58
N ASN A 409 5.20 17.50 -5.73
CA ASN A 409 6.14 16.52 -6.28
C ASN A 409 7.46 17.22 -6.58
N ALA A 410 8.57 16.57 -6.29
CA ALA A 410 9.90 17.08 -6.62
C ALA A 410 10.79 15.95 -7.12
N GLN A 411 11.72 16.29 -8.01
CA GLN A 411 12.78 15.43 -8.48
C GLN A 411 14.08 16.21 -8.56
N HIS A 412 15.14 15.59 -8.08
CA HIS A 412 16.50 16.09 -8.22
C HIS A 412 17.41 14.97 -8.72
N ARG A 413 18.18 15.27 -9.78
CA ARG A 413 19.22 14.39 -10.28
C ARG A 413 20.50 14.61 -9.47
N LEU A 414 21.09 13.52 -9.00
CA LEU A 414 22.32 13.54 -8.23
C LEU A 414 23.50 13.08 -9.11
N GLY A 415 24.48 13.95 -9.29
CA GLY A 415 25.70 13.69 -10.09
C GLY A 415 25.60 14.15 -11.55
N GLY A 416 26.53 13.65 -12.39
CA GLY A 416 26.75 14.11 -13.77
C GLY A 416 25.97 13.36 -14.86
N GLY A 417 25.59 12.10 -14.64
CA GLY A 417 24.93 11.28 -15.67
C GLY A 417 23.55 11.79 -16.07
N ALA A 418 23.32 11.97 -17.38
CA ALA A 418 22.04 12.43 -17.93
C ALA A 418 20.93 11.38 -17.78
N LEU A 419 19.69 11.82 -17.55
CA LEU A 419 18.57 10.90 -17.39
C LEU A 419 18.03 10.42 -18.75
N PRO A 420 17.64 9.13 -18.86
CA PRO A 420 16.81 8.69 -19.98
C PRO A 420 15.45 9.39 -19.94
N SER A 421 14.80 9.51 -21.09
CA SER A 421 13.48 10.18 -21.21
C SER A 421 12.40 9.62 -20.28
N SER A 422 12.47 8.33 -19.93
CA SER A 422 11.52 7.70 -19.00
C SER A 422 11.69 8.16 -17.54
N GLU A 423 12.83 8.75 -17.20
CA GLU A 423 13.17 9.18 -15.85
C GLU A 423 13.15 10.71 -15.68
N LEU A 424 12.88 11.47 -16.75
CA LEU A 424 12.75 12.92 -16.69
C LEU A 424 11.55 13.37 -15.85
N PHE A 425 11.69 14.52 -15.23
CA PHE A 425 10.60 15.17 -14.52
C PHE A 425 9.72 15.98 -15.48
N TYR A 426 8.55 15.45 -15.81
CA TYR A 426 7.51 16.18 -16.55
C TYR A 426 6.67 17.04 -15.61
N ALA A 427 6.95 18.34 -15.54
CA ALA A 427 6.25 19.27 -14.65
C ALA A 427 4.77 19.47 -15.02
N ASN A 428 4.42 19.23 -16.28
CA ASN A 428 3.09 19.34 -16.82
C ASN A 428 2.39 18.00 -17.07
N SER A 429 2.78 16.93 -16.37
CA SER A 429 2.01 15.69 -16.46
C SER A 429 0.59 15.91 -15.92
N PRO A 430 -0.44 15.22 -16.46
CA PRO A 430 -1.82 15.40 -16.00
C PRO A 430 -2.04 15.11 -14.51
N SER A 431 -1.15 14.33 -13.90
CA SER A 431 -1.12 14.04 -12.46
C SER A 431 -0.44 15.12 -11.60
N ARG A 432 0.11 16.17 -12.21
CA ARG A 432 0.93 17.21 -11.55
C ARG A 432 0.42 18.63 -11.81
N ALA A 433 0.03 18.94 -13.04
CA ALA A 433 -0.54 20.23 -13.40
C ALA A 433 -1.63 20.09 -14.46
N ARG A 434 -2.77 20.75 -14.25
CA ARG A 434 -3.91 20.76 -15.17
C ARG A 434 -3.70 21.82 -16.23
N LEU A 435 -3.36 21.39 -17.43
CA LEU A 435 -2.98 22.26 -18.54
C LEU A 435 -3.77 21.96 -19.80
N PRO A 436 -3.98 22.94 -20.70
CA PRO A 436 -4.71 22.71 -21.95
C PRO A 436 -4.03 21.69 -22.88
N PHE A 437 -4.79 21.11 -23.82
CA PHE A 437 -4.37 19.98 -24.68
C PHE A 437 -3.17 20.25 -25.59
N ASP A 438 -2.95 21.49 -25.96
CA ASP A 438 -1.90 21.90 -26.90
C ASP A 438 -0.65 22.41 -26.17
N PHE A 439 -0.59 22.33 -24.83
CA PHE A 439 0.54 22.84 -24.07
C PHE A 439 1.75 21.91 -24.16
N SER A 440 2.87 22.47 -24.64
CA SER A 440 4.13 21.75 -24.84
C SER A 440 4.66 21.09 -23.56
N PRO A 441 5.25 19.87 -23.65
CA PRO A 441 5.86 19.19 -22.51
C PRO A 441 6.97 20.04 -21.86
N VAL A 442 6.91 20.16 -20.54
CA VAL A 442 7.95 20.79 -19.70
C VAL A 442 8.64 19.67 -18.95
N ALA A 443 9.77 19.22 -19.49
CA ALA A 443 10.50 18.07 -18.98
C ALA A 443 11.97 18.42 -18.75
N ALA A 444 12.53 18.00 -17.63
CA ALA A 444 13.96 18.16 -17.36
C ALA A 444 14.47 17.15 -16.32
N ASP A 445 15.76 17.22 -15.99
CA ASP A 445 16.36 16.31 -15.01
C ASP A 445 15.89 16.62 -13.60
N ASN A 446 15.76 17.92 -13.30
CA ASN A 446 15.26 18.42 -12.03
C ASN A 446 13.93 19.13 -12.23
N GLY A 447 13.06 19.04 -11.22
CA GLY A 447 11.85 19.84 -11.21
C GLY A 447 11.04 19.71 -9.96
N VAL A 448 10.01 20.56 -9.88
CA VAL A 448 9.05 20.62 -8.80
C VAL A 448 7.69 20.96 -9.36
N SER A 449 6.63 20.39 -8.80
CA SER A 449 5.25 20.74 -9.13
C SER A 449 4.40 20.79 -7.86
N LEU A 450 3.63 21.85 -7.72
CA LEU A 450 2.64 22.05 -6.67
C LEU A 450 1.26 22.10 -7.33
N SER A 451 0.34 21.27 -6.86
CA SER A 451 -1.06 21.28 -7.26
C SER A 451 -1.93 21.51 -6.03
N SER A 452 -2.94 22.35 -6.17
CA SER A 452 -3.91 22.64 -5.12
C SER A 452 -5.32 22.57 -5.68
N THR A 453 -6.26 22.05 -4.91
CA THR A 453 -7.67 21.94 -5.29
C THR A 453 -8.55 22.27 -4.10
N LEU A 454 -9.53 23.15 -4.31
CA LEU A 454 -10.62 23.42 -3.40
C LEU A 454 -11.91 22.93 -4.06
N SER A 455 -12.71 22.17 -3.32
CA SER A 455 -13.97 21.59 -3.80
C SER A 455 -15.06 21.71 -2.76
N TYR A 456 -16.32 21.66 -3.20
CA TYR A 456 -17.49 21.75 -2.33
C TYR A 456 -18.38 20.53 -2.59
N ASP A 457 -18.55 19.65 -1.61
CA ASP A 457 -19.28 18.40 -1.78
C ASP A 457 -20.80 18.60 -1.58
N ILE A 458 -21.58 18.30 -2.63
CA ILE A 458 -23.05 18.32 -2.59
C ILE A 458 -23.56 16.89 -2.69
N THR A 459 -23.91 16.30 -1.55
CA THR A 459 -24.47 14.95 -1.48
C THR A 459 -25.95 14.96 -1.86
N HIS A 460 -26.29 14.14 -2.84
CA HIS A 460 -27.65 13.88 -3.25
C HIS A 460 -27.98 12.42 -2.95
N ALA A 461 -29.09 12.20 -2.26
CA ALA A 461 -29.68 10.88 -2.08
C ALA A 461 -31.08 10.91 -2.69
N GLY A 462 -31.33 10.03 -3.66
CA GLY A 462 -32.62 9.92 -4.34
C GLY A 462 -33.05 8.47 -4.46
N LEU A 463 -34.36 8.24 -4.32
CA LEU A 463 -35.00 6.95 -4.56
C LEU A 463 -35.69 7.01 -5.91
N HIS A 464 -35.23 6.22 -6.89
CA HIS A 464 -35.87 6.14 -8.20
C HIS A 464 -36.16 4.67 -8.54
N ARG A 465 -37.44 4.32 -8.65
CA ARG A 465 -37.93 2.95 -8.99
C ARG A 465 -37.32 1.84 -8.10
N GLY A 466 -37.24 2.08 -6.79
CA GLY A 466 -36.72 1.11 -5.82
C GLY A 466 -35.18 1.08 -5.69
N TRP A 467 -34.46 1.86 -6.50
CA TRP A 467 -33.01 2.03 -6.38
C TRP A 467 -32.70 3.27 -5.56
N VAL A 468 -31.90 3.11 -4.50
CA VAL A 468 -31.30 4.23 -3.76
C VAL A 468 -30.02 4.62 -4.50
N ALA A 469 -30.04 5.77 -5.17
CA ALA A 469 -28.83 6.37 -5.74
C ALA A 469 -28.32 7.43 -4.77
N VAL A 470 -27.18 7.16 -4.14
CA VAL A 470 -26.40 8.17 -3.40
C VAL A 470 -25.25 8.61 -4.31
N GLY A 471 -25.17 9.91 -4.53
CA GLY A 471 -24.14 10.52 -5.37
C GLY A 471 -23.65 11.83 -4.80
N ASN A 472 -22.46 12.24 -5.23
CA ASN A 472 -21.86 13.50 -4.86
C ASN A 472 -21.58 14.31 -6.13
N ILE A 473 -22.01 15.57 -6.12
CA ILE A 473 -21.60 16.57 -7.11
C ILE A 473 -20.64 17.51 -6.39
N SER A 474 -19.41 17.60 -6.88
CA SER A 474 -18.33 18.36 -6.25
C SER A 474 -17.72 19.34 -7.25
N PRO A 475 -18.27 20.56 -7.41
CA PRO A 475 -17.58 21.63 -8.11
C PRO A 475 -16.22 21.90 -7.46
N PHE A 476 -15.24 22.24 -8.27
CA PHE A 476 -13.89 22.52 -7.78
C PHE A 476 -13.19 23.63 -8.57
N ILE A 477 -12.24 24.27 -7.90
CA ILE A 477 -11.24 25.15 -8.49
C ILE A 477 -9.87 24.60 -8.09
N GLY A 478 -8.91 24.69 -8.99
CA GLY A 478 -7.56 24.29 -8.71
C GLY A 478 -6.52 25.21 -9.31
N LEU A 479 -5.38 25.30 -8.63
CA LEU A 479 -4.23 26.10 -9.01
C LEU A 479 -3.00 25.19 -9.00
N ASP A 480 -2.28 25.19 -10.11
CA ASP A 480 -1.11 24.35 -10.31
C ASP A 480 0.09 25.18 -10.77
N HIS A 481 1.26 24.86 -10.25
CA HIS A 481 2.54 25.44 -10.64
C HIS A 481 3.57 24.33 -10.84
N GLY A 482 4.23 24.31 -11.99
CA GLY A 482 5.28 23.35 -12.32
C GLY A 482 6.52 24.05 -12.83
N ARG A 483 7.70 23.54 -12.46
CA ARG A 483 9.00 24.02 -12.92
C ARG A 483 9.94 22.84 -13.21
N ALA A 484 10.67 22.89 -14.31
CA ALA A 484 11.72 21.94 -14.65
C ALA A 484 12.91 22.69 -15.30
N ASP A 485 14.12 22.58 -14.72
CA ASP A 485 15.37 23.25 -15.14
C ASP A 485 15.22 24.66 -15.78
N GLY A 486 14.46 25.55 -15.12
CA GLY A 486 14.28 26.95 -15.55
C GLY A 486 13.03 27.22 -16.39
N ALA A 487 12.45 26.20 -17.03
CA ALA A 487 11.11 26.28 -17.62
C ALA A 487 10.04 26.19 -16.54
N TYR A 488 8.99 27.02 -16.61
CA TYR A 488 7.88 26.99 -15.66
C TYR A 488 6.53 27.20 -16.33
N VAL A 489 5.49 26.73 -15.64
CA VAL A 489 4.10 26.94 -16.01
C VAL A 489 3.24 27.08 -14.75
N THR A 490 2.33 28.04 -14.77
CA THR A 490 1.28 28.23 -13.77
C THR A 490 -0.07 28.18 -14.46
N SER A 491 -1.01 27.46 -13.87
CA SER A 491 -2.34 27.25 -14.45
C SER A 491 -3.43 27.23 -13.38
N MET A 492 -4.65 27.50 -13.82
CA MET A 492 -5.87 27.39 -13.04
C MET A 492 -6.85 26.48 -13.77
N ALA A 493 -7.61 25.67 -13.04
CA ALA A 493 -8.69 24.88 -13.59
C ALA A 493 -9.96 25.08 -12.77
N ALA A 494 -11.11 25.09 -13.44
CA ALA A 494 -12.42 25.00 -12.80
C ALA A 494 -13.20 23.83 -13.41
N GLY A 495 -13.94 23.12 -12.59
CA GLY A 495 -14.62 21.91 -13.03
C GLY A 495 -15.61 21.35 -12.03
N VAL A 496 -16.12 20.16 -12.33
CA VAL A 496 -17.04 19.41 -11.50
C VAL A 496 -16.66 17.94 -11.52
N ASN A 497 -16.72 17.31 -10.35
CA ASN A 497 -16.70 15.86 -10.21
C ASN A 497 -18.10 15.38 -9.86
N ILE A 498 -18.58 14.36 -10.54
CA ILE A 498 -19.88 13.74 -10.29
C ILE A 498 -19.60 12.26 -9.99
N ALA A 499 -19.90 11.82 -8.78
CA ALA A 499 -19.81 10.42 -8.39
C ALA A 499 -21.21 9.85 -8.19
N LEU A 500 -21.52 8.73 -8.82
CA LEU A 500 -22.80 8.02 -8.74
C LEU A 500 -22.52 6.54 -8.47
N GLY A 501 -22.65 6.12 -7.21
CA GLY A 501 -22.26 4.78 -6.79
C GLY A 501 -20.76 4.54 -7.04
N GLN A 502 -20.45 3.54 -7.86
CA GLN A 502 -19.08 3.17 -8.25
C GLN A 502 -18.57 3.91 -9.51
N ASN A 503 -19.42 4.73 -10.15
CA ASN A 503 -19.08 5.45 -11.37
C ASN A 503 -18.71 6.90 -11.06
N ALA A 504 -17.82 7.47 -11.86
CA ALA A 504 -17.40 8.86 -11.71
C ALA A 504 -17.26 9.54 -13.07
N LEU A 505 -17.62 10.82 -13.12
CA LEU A 505 -17.42 11.72 -14.24
C LEU A 505 -16.70 12.97 -13.71
N GLN A 506 -15.56 13.31 -14.30
CA GLN A 506 -14.85 14.55 -14.03
C GLN A 506 -14.82 15.38 -15.31
N ILE A 507 -15.21 16.66 -15.21
CA ILE A 507 -15.14 17.62 -16.30
C ILE A 507 -14.44 18.87 -15.78
N TYR A 508 -13.44 19.38 -16.50
CA TYR A 508 -12.79 20.65 -16.12
C TYR A 508 -12.20 21.40 -17.31
N ALA A 509 -12.05 22.71 -17.16
CA ALA A 509 -11.41 23.58 -18.14
C ALA A 509 -10.18 24.25 -17.52
N PRO A 510 -8.95 23.89 -17.93
CA PRO A 510 -7.75 24.56 -17.48
C PRO A 510 -7.44 25.80 -18.33
N LYS A 511 -6.75 26.76 -17.71
CA LYS A 511 -6.22 27.97 -18.33
C LYS A 511 -4.82 28.24 -17.81
N VAL A 512 -3.87 28.46 -18.72
CA VAL A 512 -2.52 28.90 -18.36
C VAL A 512 -2.59 30.35 -17.90
N LEU A 513 -2.05 30.62 -16.72
CA LEU A 513 -1.95 31.96 -16.13
C LEU A 513 -0.61 32.61 -16.48
N SER A 514 0.48 31.85 -16.45
CA SER A 514 1.83 32.32 -16.76
C SER A 514 2.74 31.17 -17.19
N SER A 515 3.68 31.44 -18.10
CA SER A 515 4.66 30.48 -18.60
C SER A 515 5.81 31.24 -19.28
N ASN A 516 7.04 30.73 -19.18
CA ASN A 516 8.17 31.16 -20.02
C ASN A 516 8.48 30.20 -21.17
N VAL A 517 7.72 29.11 -21.29
CA VAL A 517 7.82 28.14 -22.37
C VAL A 517 6.86 28.60 -23.47
N GLY A 518 7.40 28.88 -24.66
CA GLY A 518 6.65 29.49 -25.74
C GLY A 518 5.55 28.57 -26.27
N HIS A 519 4.29 28.96 -26.07
CA HIS A 519 3.11 28.84 -26.95
C HIS A 519 1.86 29.24 -26.15
N ARG A 520 0.95 30.02 -26.75
CA ARG A 520 -0.35 30.38 -26.17
C ARG A 520 -1.31 29.21 -26.39
N ALA A 521 -1.46 28.38 -25.37
CA ALA A 521 -2.43 27.29 -25.37
C ALA A 521 -3.86 27.83 -25.55
N SER A 522 -4.58 27.28 -26.52
CA SER A 522 -6.02 27.46 -26.67
C SER A 522 -6.74 26.70 -25.55
N GLY A 523 -7.81 27.29 -24.98
CA GLY A 523 -8.57 26.62 -23.92
C GLY A 523 -9.09 25.24 -24.36
N GLY A 524 -9.39 24.37 -23.41
CA GLY A 524 -9.95 23.03 -23.69
C GLY A 524 -10.79 22.51 -22.54
N VAL A 525 -11.64 21.53 -22.80
CA VAL A 525 -12.44 20.85 -21.78
C VAL A 525 -11.95 19.42 -21.64
N PHE A 526 -11.43 19.09 -20.47
CA PHE A 526 -11.04 17.74 -20.08
C PHE A 526 -12.26 17.01 -19.55
N MET A 527 -12.36 15.75 -19.93
CA MET A 527 -13.39 14.83 -19.47
C MET A 527 -12.76 13.49 -19.17
N THR A 528 -13.07 12.95 -17.99
CA THR A 528 -12.75 11.58 -17.59
C THR A 528 -14.03 10.92 -17.11
N LEU A 529 -14.42 9.84 -17.78
CA LEU A 529 -15.49 8.95 -17.37
C LEU A 529 -14.88 7.65 -16.85
N GLN A 530 -15.22 7.28 -15.63
CA GLN A 530 -14.86 6.03 -15.00
C GLN A 530 -16.12 5.23 -14.69
N ALA A 531 -16.13 3.97 -15.10
CA ALA A 531 -17.10 2.98 -14.67
C ALA A 531 -16.40 1.81 -13.98
N GLN A 532 -16.98 1.32 -12.90
CA GLN A 532 -16.48 0.19 -12.14
C GLN A 532 -17.60 -0.84 -11.98
N PHE A 533 -17.24 -2.12 -12.16
CA PHE A 533 -18.13 -3.27 -12.17
C PHE A 533 -17.60 -4.39 -11.29
#